data_AF-A0A6L7TGI1-F1
#
_entry.id   AF-A0A6L7TGI1-F1
#
_cell.length_a   1.000
_cell.length_b   1.000
_cell.length_c   1.000
_cell.angle_alpha   90.00
_cell.angle_beta   90.00
_cell.angle_gamma   90.00
#
_symmetry.space_group_name_H-M   'P 1'
#
loop_
_entity.id
_entity.type
_entity.pdbx_description
1 polymer ?
#
loop_
_entity_poly.entity_id
_entity_poly.type
_entity_poly.pdbx_seq_one_letter_code
_entity_poly.pdbx_strand_id
1 'polypeptide(L)'
;MNSTNMELSRTRKNSPSLILVVCVSIGLAVGVTGYLAVNWMLDVNSDRLDQTVADDGKNGSSSSSIDSDESELDWIFTTEVRQTELHHILTVLKTLNQRQLKDLIAKSSTQTWTPRLYTVQEMLIELLIQVSPREAIASLEQFPEHQRLSLLALVFTHWSATNIEDAISAAVELPQPDLNVALRTIFEQRSDLSTQEFSSAAKNFNFEYDLVAWEQELAINEILDQDPSRAFESLLEDEVDDRLQTDLYRQIVEEWFQYDGLNVLTLLYDAPLSDGVSKELFESIAERDRIAALEFISNVDESRRTQIGYWLLDGWIREDREEALQAVLDFPKSSFRNSMLRTVVSNWGREEPNSILDRLLEIPRLYRRDVMTAVAGQFARQDPIQALERIEAFRSVPGANVDHAVEMVIVSWADAAPEAAVNWVLTNTQEGSRKRIEFLSQIIFFYAPIDPEKAMTIAVEEIKPENTWYGLERSVISALLQEEHLDTAVELLNKIQDENMLLNTATMVGAALVEADRMDDTLSLAELVPEAQRINYFFSIAAGFVNDRTSDILDLIERLPSAELQTGVVDRFLNGWTLERYFNADQIETLRSYVAE
;
A
#
# COMPACT_ATOMS: atom_id res chain seq x y z
N MET A 1 -5.78 -58.10 -8.65
CA MET A 1 -5.77 -58.61 -10.04
C MET A 1 -5.08 -57.57 -10.92
N ASN A 2 -4.48 -57.97 -12.04
CA ASN A 2 -3.53 -57.13 -12.76
C ASN A 2 -4.19 -56.26 -13.85
N SER A 3 -3.73 -55.01 -13.95
CA SER A 3 -3.74 -54.16 -15.14
C SER A 3 -2.81 -52.96 -14.83
N THR A 4 -1.49 -53.11 -14.90
CA THR A 4 -0.66 -53.04 -16.13
C THR A 4 -0.77 -51.70 -16.86
N ASN A 5 0.33 -50.95 -16.82
CA ASN A 5 0.80 -49.87 -17.70
C ASN A 5 -0.21 -48.82 -18.21
N MET A 6 0.03 -47.57 -17.80
CA MET A 6 -0.01 -46.44 -18.73
C MET A 6 1.07 -45.41 -18.35
N GLU A 7 2.31 -45.68 -18.76
CA GLU A 7 3.38 -44.69 -18.75
C GLU A 7 3.02 -43.57 -19.74
N LEU A 8 2.52 -42.45 -19.23
CA LEU A 8 2.34 -41.24 -20.01
C LEU A 8 3.62 -40.40 -19.89
N SER A 9 4.56 -40.65 -20.79
CA SER A 9 5.74 -39.82 -21.04
C SER A 9 5.33 -38.46 -21.65
N ARG A 10 4.63 -37.65 -20.84
CA ARG A 10 4.39 -36.24 -21.15
C ARG A 10 5.69 -35.49 -20.93
N THR A 11 6.42 -35.26 -22.02
CA THR A 11 7.48 -34.25 -22.06
C THR A 11 6.91 -32.93 -21.58
N ARG A 12 7.38 -32.45 -20.42
CA ARG A 12 7.10 -31.08 -19.98
C ARG A 12 7.59 -30.14 -21.09
N LYS A 13 6.69 -29.27 -21.55
CA LYS A 13 7.12 -28.00 -22.16
C LYS A 13 7.23 -27.02 -21.00
N ASN A 14 8.42 -26.46 -20.79
CA ASN A 14 8.62 -25.48 -19.73
C ASN A 14 7.72 -24.27 -19.98
N SER A 15 6.94 -23.89 -18.96
CA SER A 15 6.09 -22.70 -18.97
C SER A 15 6.87 -21.56 -18.33
N PRO A 16 6.94 -20.36 -18.92
CA PRO A 16 7.61 -19.22 -18.32
C PRO A 16 6.70 -18.51 -17.29
N SER A 17 7.17 -18.41 -16.04
CA SER A 17 6.48 -17.70 -14.96
C SER A 17 6.89 -16.22 -14.88
N LEU A 18 6.00 -15.36 -14.37
CA LEU A 18 6.25 -13.97 -13.97
C LEU A 18 6.61 -13.96 -12.45
N ILE A 19 7.17 -12.93 -11.79
CA ILE A 19 7.28 -11.46 -11.94
C ILE A 19 8.75 -11.06 -11.63
N LEU A 20 9.46 -10.05 -12.15
CA LEU A 20 9.20 -8.80 -12.90
C LEU A 20 9.11 -7.49 -12.06
N VAL A 21 10.22 -7.04 -11.46
CA VAL A 21 10.42 -5.65 -10.99
C VAL A 21 10.97 -4.77 -12.13
N VAL A 22 10.53 -3.51 -12.21
CA VAL A 22 10.58 -2.67 -13.42
C VAL A 22 11.88 -1.86 -13.58
N CYS A 23 12.27 -1.62 -14.86
CA CYS A 23 13.41 -0.84 -15.40
C CYS A 23 14.70 -1.64 -15.72
N VAL A 24 15.23 -1.69 -16.96
CA VAL A 24 14.76 -1.14 -18.26
C VAL A 24 15.09 -2.10 -19.43
N SER A 25 14.53 -3.32 -19.42
CA SER A 25 14.56 -4.22 -20.58
C SER A 25 13.17 -4.77 -20.89
N ILE A 26 12.46 -4.05 -21.76
CA ILE A 26 11.41 -4.51 -22.69
C ILE A 26 10.94 -5.96 -22.46
N GLY A 27 9.86 -6.16 -21.68
CA GLY A 27 9.19 -7.47 -21.50
C GLY A 27 8.44 -7.98 -22.74
N LEU A 28 8.94 -7.63 -23.93
CA LEU A 28 8.27 -7.65 -25.23
C LEU A 28 9.26 -7.83 -26.41
N ALA A 29 10.51 -8.21 -26.13
CA ALA A 29 11.50 -8.52 -27.16
C ALA A 29 11.40 -9.99 -27.64
N VAL A 30 11.78 -10.95 -26.79
CA VAL A 30 12.17 -12.31 -27.25
C VAL A 30 11.35 -13.46 -26.65
N GLY A 31 10.19 -13.20 -26.04
CA GLY A 31 9.28 -14.29 -25.62
C GLY A 31 8.84 -15.23 -26.77
N VAL A 32 8.97 -14.78 -28.03
CA VAL A 32 8.49 -15.49 -29.23
C VAL A 32 9.48 -15.54 -30.41
N THR A 33 10.61 -14.81 -30.43
CA THR A 33 11.70 -15.15 -31.39
C THR A 33 12.17 -16.59 -31.13
N GLY A 34 12.27 -16.98 -29.84
CA GLY A 34 12.49 -18.35 -29.38
C GLY A 34 11.38 -19.37 -29.68
N TYR A 35 10.28 -18.98 -30.34
CA TYR A 35 9.25 -19.89 -30.84
C TYR A 35 9.08 -19.84 -32.37
N LEU A 36 9.30 -18.67 -32.99
CA LEU A 36 9.17 -18.49 -34.44
C LEU A 36 10.39 -19.00 -35.21
N ALA A 37 11.62 -18.66 -34.79
CA ALA A 37 12.83 -19.09 -35.49
C ALA A 37 13.01 -20.62 -35.43
N VAL A 38 12.75 -21.20 -34.25
CA VAL A 38 12.86 -22.64 -33.97
C VAL A 38 11.92 -23.46 -34.85
N ASN A 39 10.65 -23.05 -35.01
CA ASN A 39 9.73 -23.72 -35.94
C ASN A 39 10.11 -23.47 -37.40
N TRP A 40 10.48 -22.24 -37.77
CA TRP A 40 10.68 -21.87 -39.18
C TRP A 40 11.87 -22.56 -39.85
N MET A 41 12.98 -22.80 -39.14
CA MET A 41 14.12 -23.56 -39.70
C MET A 41 13.92 -25.08 -39.69
N LEU A 42 13.00 -25.62 -38.88
CA LEU A 42 12.59 -27.03 -38.98
C LEU A 42 11.73 -27.28 -40.22
N ASP A 43 10.82 -26.35 -40.56
CA ASP A 43 9.98 -26.42 -41.77
C ASP A 43 10.81 -26.50 -43.06
N VAL A 44 11.80 -25.61 -43.23
CA VAL A 44 12.63 -25.50 -44.45
C VAL A 44 13.41 -26.78 -44.78
N ASN A 45 13.72 -27.61 -43.78
CA ASN A 45 14.40 -28.89 -43.97
C ASN A 45 13.44 -30.05 -44.32
N SER A 46 12.13 -29.89 -44.10
CA SER A 46 11.14 -30.96 -44.36
C SER A 46 10.63 -30.96 -45.80
N ASP A 47 10.33 -29.77 -46.35
CA ASP A 47 9.41 -29.61 -47.49
C ASP A 47 10.07 -29.82 -48.88
N ARG A 48 11.33 -30.28 -48.94
CA ARG A 48 12.02 -30.50 -50.24
C ARG A 48 13.09 -31.58 -50.33
N LEU A 49 13.15 -32.51 -49.36
CA LEU A 49 13.95 -33.74 -49.48
C LEU A 49 13.19 -34.89 -50.17
N ASP A 50 11.88 -34.78 -50.32
CA ASP A 50 11.02 -35.84 -50.85
C ASP A 50 10.53 -35.57 -52.30
N GLN A 51 10.57 -36.62 -53.12
CA GLN A 51 9.74 -36.88 -54.32
C GLN A 51 9.73 -35.82 -55.45
N THR A 52 10.41 -36.07 -56.58
CA THR A 52 9.84 -36.68 -57.82
C THR A 52 8.54 -36.02 -58.30
N VAL A 53 8.40 -35.56 -59.55
CA VAL A 53 8.58 -36.30 -60.81
C VAL A 53 9.29 -35.43 -61.90
N ALA A 54 9.67 -36.06 -63.01
CA ALA A 54 10.44 -35.47 -64.10
C ALA A 54 9.68 -34.53 -65.06
N ASP A 55 10.48 -33.76 -65.80
CA ASP A 55 10.32 -33.26 -67.18
C ASP A 55 9.77 -31.84 -67.45
N ASP A 56 10.26 -31.28 -68.56
CA ASP A 56 9.90 -30.05 -69.31
C ASP A 56 9.92 -28.65 -68.63
N GLY A 57 10.28 -27.59 -69.39
CA GLY A 57 9.86 -26.23 -68.96
C GLY A 57 10.39 -24.94 -69.64
N LYS A 58 11.72 -24.76 -69.80
CA LYS A 58 12.41 -23.51 -70.28
C LYS A 58 12.36 -22.25 -69.39
N ASN A 59 13.28 -21.32 -69.72
CA ASN A 59 13.44 -19.93 -69.29
C ASN A 59 13.90 -19.70 -67.82
N GLY A 60 14.93 -18.89 -67.51
CA GLY A 60 16.00 -18.36 -68.37
C GLY A 60 16.40 -16.91 -68.11
N SER A 61 17.12 -16.61 -67.03
CA SER A 61 17.87 -15.34 -66.87
C SER A 61 19.04 -15.47 -65.89
N SER A 62 20.23 -15.09 -66.37
CA SER A 62 21.45 -14.67 -65.66
C SER A 62 21.51 -14.75 -64.12
N SER A 63 22.49 -15.50 -63.63
CA SER A 63 23.15 -15.20 -62.35
C SER A 63 23.97 -13.90 -62.47
N SER A 64 23.73 -12.92 -61.60
CA SER A 64 24.57 -11.75 -61.42
C SER A 64 25.16 -11.77 -60.01
N SER A 65 26.49 -11.66 -59.89
CA SER A 65 27.16 -11.38 -58.61
C SER A 65 26.77 -9.98 -58.14
N ILE A 66 26.19 -9.87 -56.95
CA ILE A 66 25.86 -8.59 -56.34
C ILE A 66 27.11 -8.10 -55.58
N ASP A 67 27.95 -7.34 -56.29
CA ASP A 67 28.81 -6.35 -55.64
C ASP A 67 27.91 -5.16 -55.25
N SER A 68 27.33 -5.21 -54.06
CA SER A 68 26.50 -4.12 -53.52
C SER A 68 27.35 -3.08 -52.81
N ASP A 69 27.24 -1.82 -53.25
CA ASP A 69 27.75 -0.67 -52.49
C ASP A 69 26.98 -0.55 -51.16
N GLU A 70 27.64 -0.02 -50.13
CA GLU A 70 27.08 0.14 -48.77
C GLU A 70 25.80 1.00 -48.71
N SER A 71 25.53 1.77 -49.76
CA SER A 71 24.34 2.60 -49.93
C SER A 71 23.10 1.83 -50.45
N GLU A 72 23.27 0.63 -51.00
CA GLU A 72 22.16 -0.18 -51.54
C GLU A 72 21.45 -1.02 -50.47
N LEU A 73 21.90 -1.02 -49.21
CA LEU A 73 21.34 -1.85 -48.14
C LEU A 73 20.46 -1.07 -47.14
N ASP A 74 20.35 0.25 -47.28
CA ASP A 74 19.64 1.13 -46.33
C ASP A 74 18.12 0.85 -46.26
N TRP A 75 17.54 0.27 -47.31
CA TRP A 75 16.13 -0.15 -47.34
C TRP A 75 15.79 -1.20 -46.27
N ILE A 76 16.76 -1.99 -45.80
CA ILE A 76 16.56 -3.00 -44.74
C ILE A 76 15.94 -2.35 -43.49
N PHE A 77 16.40 -1.13 -43.16
CA PHE A 77 15.98 -0.36 -41.99
C PHE A 77 14.72 0.51 -42.21
N THR A 78 14.11 0.50 -43.40
CA THR A 78 12.96 1.37 -43.73
C THR A 78 11.59 0.82 -43.30
N THR A 79 10.62 1.70 -43.11
CA THR A 79 9.37 1.46 -42.36
C THR A 79 8.12 1.28 -43.23
N GLU A 80 7.93 0.07 -43.75
CA GLU A 80 6.59 -0.49 -44.01
C GLU A 80 6.56 -1.99 -43.59
N VAL A 81 5.38 -2.61 -43.53
CA VAL A 81 5.18 -3.88 -42.80
C VAL A 81 4.59 -4.99 -43.67
N ARG A 82 5.42 -5.97 -44.07
CA ARG A 82 4.99 -7.29 -44.60
C ARG A 82 5.97 -8.39 -44.20
N GLN A 83 5.49 -9.55 -43.77
CA GLN A 83 6.33 -10.71 -43.42
C GLN A 83 7.23 -11.17 -44.59
N THR A 84 6.80 -10.98 -45.84
CA THR A 84 7.58 -11.30 -47.04
C THR A 84 8.91 -10.55 -47.12
N GLU A 85 9.05 -9.41 -46.44
CA GLU A 85 10.29 -8.63 -46.43
C GLU A 85 11.33 -9.20 -45.49
N LEU A 86 10.95 -9.79 -44.34
CA LEU A 86 11.90 -10.41 -43.41
C LEU A 86 12.63 -11.61 -44.03
N HIS A 87 11.91 -12.44 -44.79
CA HIS A 87 12.52 -13.53 -45.55
C HIS A 87 13.49 -12.99 -46.60
N HIS A 88 13.12 -11.93 -47.33
CA HIS A 88 13.98 -11.29 -48.33
C HIS A 88 15.24 -10.66 -47.71
N ILE A 89 15.10 -9.96 -46.57
CA ILE A 89 16.22 -9.43 -45.78
C ILE A 89 17.15 -10.58 -45.38
N LEU A 90 16.64 -11.64 -44.77
CA LEU A 90 17.45 -12.79 -44.36
C LEU A 90 18.16 -13.47 -45.55
N THR A 91 17.51 -13.56 -46.72
CA THR A 91 18.15 -14.04 -47.95
C THR A 91 19.30 -13.13 -48.39
N VAL A 92 19.15 -11.81 -48.34
CA VAL A 92 20.22 -10.85 -48.68
C VAL A 92 21.35 -10.90 -47.64
N LEU A 93 21.03 -10.86 -46.34
CA LEU A 93 22.03 -10.92 -45.27
C LEU A 93 22.89 -12.20 -45.34
N LYS A 94 22.30 -13.34 -45.73
CA LYS A 94 23.02 -14.61 -45.96
C LYS A 94 24.00 -14.59 -47.14
N THR A 95 24.01 -13.55 -47.98
CA THR A 95 25.01 -13.37 -49.05
C THR A 95 26.18 -12.48 -48.66
N LEU A 96 26.09 -11.79 -47.52
CA LEU A 96 27.10 -10.83 -47.07
C LEU A 96 28.31 -11.51 -46.45
N ASN A 97 29.49 -10.89 -46.64
CA ASN A 97 30.69 -11.31 -45.93
C ASN A 97 30.79 -10.72 -44.52
N GLN A 98 31.66 -11.28 -43.69
CA GLN A 98 31.87 -10.91 -42.30
C GLN A 98 32.11 -9.40 -42.06
N ARG A 99 32.76 -8.70 -43.00
CA ARG A 99 32.96 -7.24 -42.88
C ARG A 99 31.63 -6.51 -43.05
N GLN A 100 30.91 -6.77 -44.14
CA GLN A 100 29.60 -6.18 -44.44
C GLN A 100 28.57 -6.42 -43.32
N LEU A 101 28.59 -7.59 -42.67
CA LEU A 101 27.76 -7.86 -41.49
C LEU A 101 28.10 -6.91 -40.33
N LYS A 102 29.39 -6.73 -40.02
CA LYS A 102 29.84 -5.83 -38.94
C LYS A 102 29.58 -4.35 -39.25
N ASP A 103 29.72 -3.94 -40.51
CA ASP A 103 29.43 -2.58 -40.95
C ASP A 103 27.92 -2.28 -40.85
N LEU A 104 27.05 -3.26 -41.18
CA LEU A 104 25.60 -3.16 -40.94
C LEU A 104 25.23 -3.15 -39.46
N ILE A 105 25.90 -3.95 -38.62
CA ILE A 105 25.69 -3.96 -37.16
C ILE A 105 26.04 -2.58 -36.58
N ALA A 106 27.20 -2.03 -36.92
CA ALA A 106 27.64 -0.69 -36.54
C ALA A 106 26.69 0.41 -37.04
N LYS A 107 26.16 0.28 -38.28
CA LYS A 107 25.14 1.20 -38.80
C LYS A 107 23.84 1.08 -38.02
N SER A 108 23.43 -0.13 -37.64
CA SER A 108 22.17 -0.42 -36.95
C SER A 108 22.11 0.09 -35.50
N SER A 109 23.23 0.12 -34.76
CA SER A 109 23.26 0.60 -33.37
C SER A 109 23.03 2.12 -33.25
N THR A 110 23.24 2.86 -34.35
CA THR A 110 22.99 4.31 -34.43
C THR A 110 21.56 4.67 -34.86
N GLN A 111 20.72 3.70 -35.23
CA GLN A 111 19.36 3.95 -35.70
C GLN A 111 18.36 4.08 -34.54
N THR A 112 17.29 4.85 -34.76
CA THR A 112 16.18 4.97 -33.80
C THR A 112 15.52 3.61 -33.57
N TRP A 113 15.41 3.19 -32.30
CA TRP A 113 14.84 1.90 -31.93
C TRP A 113 13.43 1.67 -32.51
N THR A 114 13.23 0.52 -33.15
CA THR A 114 11.93 -0.02 -33.54
C THR A 114 11.96 -1.54 -33.43
N PRO A 115 10.80 -2.23 -33.30
CA PRO A 115 10.77 -3.70 -33.28
C PRO A 115 11.39 -4.34 -34.54
N ARG A 116 11.17 -3.76 -35.74
CA ARG A 116 11.80 -4.24 -36.99
C ARG A 116 13.32 -4.10 -36.95
N LEU A 117 13.85 -2.97 -36.45
CA LEU A 117 15.28 -2.77 -36.29
C LEU A 117 15.88 -3.81 -35.33
N TYR A 118 15.20 -4.09 -34.21
CA TYR A 118 15.64 -5.10 -33.24
C TYR A 118 15.69 -6.50 -33.86
N THR A 119 14.64 -6.95 -34.56
CA THR A 119 14.67 -8.24 -35.28
C THR A 119 15.76 -8.30 -36.36
N VAL A 120 16.09 -7.19 -37.02
CA VAL A 120 17.24 -7.12 -37.96
C VAL A 120 18.58 -7.21 -37.22
N GLN A 121 18.71 -6.59 -36.05
CA GLN A 121 19.88 -6.71 -35.18
C GLN A 121 20.07 -8.16 -34.72
N GLU A 122 19.00 -8.86 -34.31
CA GLU A 122 19.03 -10.29 -33.99
C GLU A 122 19.53 -11.12 -35.19
N MET A 123 18.95 -10.94 -36.39
CA MET A 123 19.37 -11.67 -37.60
C MET A 123 20.83 -11.41 -38.01
N LEU A 124 21.30 -10.17 -37.87
CA LEU A 124 22.71 -9.81 -38.14
C LEU A 124 23.66 -10.48 -37.15
N ILE A 125 23.27 -10.54 -35.87
CA ILE A 125 24.06 -11.16 -34.80
C ILE A 125 24.04 -12.69 -34.93
N GLU A 126 22.89 -13.34 -35.23
CA GLU A 126 22.80 -14.77 -35.54
C GLU A 126 23.78 -15.19 -36.66
N LEU A 127 23.83 -14.41 -37.75
CA LEU A 127 24.74 -14.69 -38.86
C LEU A 127 26.20 -14.44 -38.50
N LEU A 128 26.50 -13.46 -37.65
CA LEU A 128 27.87 -13.22 -37.18
C LEU A 128 28.34 -14.26 -36.16
N ILE A 129 27.46 -14.78 -35.30
CA ILE A 129 27.75 -15.90 -34.39
C ILE A 129 28.17 -17.16 -35.19
N GLN A 130 27.49 -17.45 -36.30
CA GLN A 130 27.83 -18.58 -37.18
C GLN A 130 29.21 -18.45 -37.85
N VAL A 131 29.81 -17.25 -37.86
CA VAL A 131 31.14 -16.97 -38.45
C VAL A 131 32.22 -16.82 -37.37
N SER A 132 31.96 -16.04 -36.31
CA SER A 132 32.89 -15.77 -35.21
C SER A 132 32.13 -15.21 -34.00
N PRO A 133 31.78 -16.02 -33.00
CA PRO A 133 31.08 -15.57 -31.79
C PRO A 133 31.84 -14.47 -31.01
N ARG A 134 33.18 -14.57 -30.94
CA ARG A 134 34.05 -13.55 -30.33
C ARG A 134 33.93 -12.18 -31.04
N GLU A 135 33.73 -12.17 -32.37
CA GLU A 135 33.50 -10.92 -33.10
C GLU A 135 32.04 -10.44 -33.05
N ALA A 136 31.07 -11.32 -32.78
CA ALA A 136 29.72 -10.91 -32.41
C ALA A 136 29.76 -10.08 -31.12
N ILE A 137 30.38 -10.61 -30.05
CA ILE A 137 30.59 -9.89 -28.77
C ILE A 137 31.27 -8.54 -28.98
N ALA A 138 32.41 -8.51 -29.68
CA ALA A 138 33.15 -7.27 -29.93
C ALA A 138 32.35 -6.24 -30.78
N SER A 139 31.31 -6.67 -31.50
CA SER A 139 30.40 -5.77 -32.23
C SER A 139 29.28 -5.22 -31.34
N LEU A 140 29.01 -5.83 -30.18
CA LEU A 140 28.00 -5.36 -29.21
C LEU A 140 28.47 -4.18 -28.35
N GLU A 141 29.78 -3.89 -28.27
CA GLU A 141 30.33 -2.71 -27.57
C GLU A 141 29.73 -1.38 -28.07
N GLN A 142 29.20 -1.37 -29.31
CA GLN A 142 28.66 -0.20 -29.99
C GLN A 142 27.18 0.08 -29.65
N PHE A 143 26.56 -0.73 -28.79
CA PHE A 143 25.14 -0.64 -28.44
C PHE A 143 24.92 -0.05 -27.04
N PRO A 144 23.79 0.66 -26.81
CA PRO A 144 23.35 1.02 -25.47
C PRO A 144 23.20 -0.22 -24.57
N GLU A 145 23.56 -0.09 -23.29
CA GLU A 145 23.66 -1.20 -22.32
C GLU A 145 22.47 -2.18 -22.35
N HIS A 146 21.23 -1.69 -22.31
CA HIS A 146 20.03 -2.53 -22.36
C HIS A 146 19.91 -3.37 -23.64
N GLN A 147 20.29 -2.85 -24.80
CA GLN A 147 20.33 -3.60 -26.07
C GLN A 147 21.53 -4.55 -26.12
N ARG A 148 22.68 -4.08 -25.64
CA ARG A 148 23.93 -4.85 -25.54
C ARG A 148 23.72 -6.13 -24.75
N LEU A 149 23.14 -6.05 -23.55
CA LEU A 149 22.85 -7.21 -22.69
C LEU A 149 21.85 -8.18 -23.35
N SER A 150 20.78 -7.68 -23.98
CA SER A 150 19.81 -8.54 -24.69
C SER A 150 20.44 -9.30 -25.86
N LEU A 151 21.28 -8.64 -26.67
CA LEU A 151 21.99 -9.29 -27.77
C LEU A 151 23.15 -10.17 -27.28
N LEU A 152 23.73 -9.90 -26.11
CA LEU A 152 24.75 -10.74 -25.49
C LEU A 152 24.17 -12.10 -25.07
N ALA A 153 22.95 -12.11 -24.50
CA ALA A 153 22.21 -13.35 -24.26
C ALA A 153 21.90 -14.11 -25.56
N LEU A 154 21.58 -13.42 -26.66
CA LEU A 154 21.40 -14.08 -27.96
C LEU A 154 22.69 -14.77 -28.45
N VAL A 155 23.86 -14.13 -28.25
CA VAL A 155 25.18 -14.70 -28.55
C VAL A 155 25.46 -15.95 -27.72
N PHE A 156 25.32 -15.86 -26.39
CA PHE A 156 25.68 -16.97 -25.52
C PHE A 156 24.69 -18.14 -25.57
N THR A 157 23.42 -17.91 -25.90
CA THR A 157 22.44 -18.97 -26.18
C THR A 157 22.89 -19.85 -27.34
N HIS A 158 23.28 -19.24 -28.46
CA HIS A 158 23.70 -19.96 -29.67
C HIS A 158 25.11 -20.55 -29.56
N TRP A 159 26.00 -19.89 -28.82
CA TRP A 159 27.37 -20.37 -28.65
C TRP A 159 27.45 -21.54 -27.65
N SER A 160 26.73 -21.50 -26.53
CA SER A 160 26.71 -22.63 -25.57
C SER A 160 26.16 -23.91 -26.22
N ALA A 161 25.12 -23.77 -27.05
CA ALA A 161 24.51 -24.86 -27.82
C ALA A 161 25.44 -25.50 -28.88
N THR A 162 26.60 -24.90 -29.19
CA THR A 162 27.54 -25.40 -30.21
C THR A 162 28.94 -25.71 -29.66
N ASN A 163 29.47 -24.91 -28.74
CA ASN A 163 30.71 -25.17 -28.00
C ASN A 163 30.73 -24.44 -26.66
N ILE A 164 30.23 -25.10 -25.61
CA ILE A 164 30.13 -24.52 -24.28
C ILE A 164 31.48 -24.21 -23.60
N GLU A 165 32.55 -24.97 -23.88
CA GLU A 165 33.85 -24.73 -23.23
C GLU A 165 34.49 -23.41 -23.69
N ASP A 166 34.43 -23.12 -25.00
CA ASP A 166 34.90 -21.84 -25.55
C ASP A 166 33.93 -20.68 -25.20
N ALA A 167 32.62 -20.95 -25.14
CA ALA A 167 31.63 -19.97 -24.67
C ALA A 167 31.88 -19.55 -23.21
N ILE A 168 32.08 -20.50 -22.29
CA ILE A 168 32.43 -20.18 -20.89
C ILE A 168 33.78 -19.45 -20.84
N SER A 169 34.78 -19.92 -21.59
CA SER A 169 36.11 -19.31 -21.64
C SER A 169 36.09 -17.86 -22.11
N ALA A 170 35.19 -17.50 -23.04
CA ALA A 170 35.00 -16.13 -23.51
C ALA A 170 34.07 -15.31 -22.60
N ALA A 171 33.10 -15.94 -21.93
CA ALA A 171 32.24 -15.25 -20.97
C ALA A 171 33.07 -14.71 -19.79
N VAL A 172 34.02 -15.50 -19.25
CA VAL A 172 34.87 -15.07 -18.12
C VAL A 172 35.94 -14.03 -18.48
N GLU A 173 36.08 -13.67 -19.76
CA GLU A 173 36.89 -12.53 -20.22
C GLU A 173 36.11 -11.19 -20.17
N LEU A 174 34.81 -11.21 -19.86
CA LEU A 174 33.92 -10.03 -19.87
C LEU A 174 33.93 -9.24 -18.54
N PRO A 175 33.70 -7.91 -18.60
CA PRO A 175 33.44 -7.10 -17.41
C PRO A 175 32.01 -7.34 -16.88
N GLN A 176 31.75 -6.92 -15.63
CA GLN A 176 30.37 -6.76 -15.16
C GLN A 176 29.71 -5.53 -15.81
N PRO A 177 28.40 -5.54 -16.11
CA PRO A 177 27.42 -6.62 -15.87
C PRO A 177 27.33 -7.68 -16.98
N ASP A 178 28.13 -7.56 -18.04
CA ASP A 178 28.08 -8.44 -19.22
C ASP A 178 28.38 -9.91 -18.86
N LEU A 179 29.34 -10.11 -17.96
CA LEU A 179 29.73 -11.40 -17.38
C LEU A 179 28.54 -12.19 -16.80
N ASN A 180 27.72 -11.54 -15.98
CA ASN A 180 26.56 -12.19 -15.34
C ASN A 180 25.51 -12.62 -16.37
N VAL A 181 25.18 -11.76 -17.34
CA VAL A 181 24.20 -12.10 -18.39
C VAL A 181 24.72 -13.22 -19.29
N ALA A 182 26.01 -13.18 -19.66
CA ALA A 182 26.65 -14.23 -20.45
C ALA A 182 26.54 -15.60 -19.79
N LEU A 183 26.94 -15.71 -18.51
CA LEU A 183 26.95 -16.99 -17.81
C LEU A 183 25.54 -17.47 -17.44
N ARG A 184 24.65 -16.57 -16.98
CA ARG A 184 23.23 -16.86 -16.76
C ARG A 184 22.63 -17.60 -17.96
N THR A 185 22.81 -17.00 -19.14
CA THR A 185 22.38 -17.56 -20.42
C THR A 185 22.99 -18.94 -20.72
N ILE A 186 24.31 -19.12 -20.50
CA ILE A 186 24.99 -20.39 -20.80
C ILE A 186 24.38 -21.55 -20.01
N PHE A 187 24.10 -21.37 -18.72
CA PHE A 187 23.60 -22.45 -17.86
C PHE A 187 22.07 -22.57 -17.84
N GLU A 188 21.30 -21.51 -18.14
CA GLU A 188 19.84 -21.62 -18.39
C GLU A 188 19.50 -22.60 -19.55
N GLN A 189 20.46 -22.83 -20.47
CA GLN A 189 20.34 -23.83 -21.54
C GLN A 189 20.77 -25.26 -21.14
N ARG A 190 21.24 -25.50 -19.89
CA ARG A 190 21.78 -26.79 -19.43
C ARG A 190 20.82 -27.54 -18.50
N SER A 191 19.78 -28.16 -19.06
CA SER A 191 18.87 -29.05 -18.33
C SER A 191 19.47 -30.45 -18.00
N ASP A 192 20.80 -30.58 -18.03
CA ASP A 192 21.55 -31.82 -17.99
C ASP A 192 22.77 -31.79 -17.05
N LEU A 193 23.08 -30.64 -16.44
CA LEU A 193 24.07 -30.55 -15.37
C LEU A 193 23.44 -30.92 -14.02
N SER A 194 24.15 -31.70 -13.21
CA SER A 194 23.85 -31.76 -11.78
C SER A 194 24.35 -30.51 -11.06
N THR A 195 23.65 -30.14 -9.98
CA THR A 195 24.02 -29.04 -9.08
C THR A 195 25.50 -29.12 -8.60
N GLN A 196 26.04 -30.34 -8.46
CA GLN A 196 27.44 -30.56 -8.08
C GLN A 196 28.45 -30.29 -9.22
N GLU A 197 28.09 -30.58 -10.47
CA GLU A 197 28.93 -30.26 -11.64
C GLU A 197 28.94 -28.77 -11.94
N PHE A 198 27.77 -28.12 -11.85
CA PHE A 198 27.64 -26.66 -11.94
C PHE A 198 28.53 -25.95 -10.91
N SER A 199 28.39 -26.33 -9.63
CA SER A 199 29.18 -25.77 -8.53
C SER A 199 30.69 -25.97 -8.72
N SER A 200 31.09 -27.15 -9.23
CA SER A 200 32.48 -27.46 -9.54
C SER A 200 33.03 -26.65 -10.72
N ALA A 201 32.21 -26.33 -11.72
CA ALA A 201 32.59 -25.47 -12.83
C ALA A 201 32.79 -24.02 -12.35
N ALA A 202 31.80 -23.46 -11.65
CA ALA A 202 31.78 -22.06 -11.24
C ALA A 202 32.86 -21.68 -10.21
N LYS A 203 33.20 -22.59 -9.28
CA LYS A 203 34.26 -22.39 -8.28
C LYS A 203 35.66 -22.22 -8.89
N ASN A 204 35.89 -22.61 -10.15
CA ASN A 204 37.14 -22.34 -10.87
C ASN A 204 37.27 -20.89 -11.37
N PHE A 205 36.18 -20.11 -11.36
CA PHE A 205 36.10 -18.79 -12.00
C PHE A 205 35.78 -17.64 -11.02
N ASN A 206 35.87 -17.88 -9.71
CA ASN A 206 35.80 -16.87 -8.64
C ASN A 206 34.46 -16.11 -8.53
N PHE A 207 33.34 -16.80 -8.75
CA PHE A 207 32.00 -16.25 -8.46
C PHE A 207 31.62 -16.52 -6.99
N GLU A 208 31.73 -15.49 -6.13
CA GLU A 208 31.40 -15.62 -4.70
C GLU A 208 30.08 -14.97 -4.28
N TYR A 209 29.47 -14.08 -5.08
CA TYR A 209 28.23 -13.36 -4.69
C TYR A 209 26.98 -13.86 -5.43
N ASP A 210 26.88 -13.63 -6.75
CA ASP A 210 25.72 -14.09 -7.54
C ASP A 210 25.60 -15.64 -7.63
N LEU A 211 26.67 -16.38 -7.32
CA LEU A 211 26.67 -17.84 -7.43
C LEU A 211 25.88 -18.52 -6.34
N VAL A 212 25.95 -18.05 -5.09
CA VAL A 212 25.30 -18.73 -3.95
C VAL A 212 23.78 -18.69 -4.13
N ALA A 213 23.25 -17.52 -4.50
CA ALA A 213 21.87 -17.31 -4.90
C ALA A 213 21.38 -18.32 -5.95
N TRP A 214 22.22 -18.60 -6.95
CA TRP A 214 21.86 -19.43 -8.09
C TRP A 214 22.12 -20.93 -7.86
N GLU A 215 23.12 -21.31 -7.06
CA GLU A 215 23.26 -22.67 -6.50
C GLU A 215 22.01 -23.04 -5.68
N GLN A 216 21.47 -22.08 -4.90
CA GLN A 216 20.23 -22.24 -4.13
C GLN A 216 18.99 -22.33 -5.05
N GLU A 217 18.81 -21.42 -6.00
CA GLU A 217 17.71 -21.47 -6.99
C GLU A 217 17.69 -22.80 -7.76
N LEU A 218 18.85 -23.27 -8.26
CA LEU A 218 18.95 -24.54 -8.99
C LEU A 218 18.62 -25.75 -8.11
N ALA A 219 19.17 -25.81 -6.88
CA ALA A 219 18.90 -26.89 -5.95
C ALA A 219 17.41 -26.95 -5.54
N ILE A 220 16.80 -25.79 -5.30
CA ILE A 220 15.39 -25.66 -4.96
C ILE A 220 14.50 -26.10 -6.12
N ASN A 221 14.82 -25.71 -7.36
CA ASN A 221 14.09 -26.16 -8.54
C ASN A 221 14.23 -27.69 -8.77
N GLU A 222 15.42 -28.27 -8.53
CA GLU A 222 15.65 -29.73 -8.60
C GLU A 222 14.77 -30.50 -7.59
N ILE A 223 14.53 -29.92 -6.39
CA ILE A 223 13.64 -30.51 -5.36
C ILE A 223 12.16 -30.23 -5.68
N LEU A 224 11.80 -29.02 -6.10
CA LEU A 224 10.43 -28.58 -6.40
C LEU A 224 9.74 -29.49 -7.42
N ASP A 225 10.50 -29.97 -8.41
CA ASP A 225 10.04 -30.92 -9.43
C ASP A 225 9.66 -32.31 -8.91
N GLN A 226 10.09 -32.65 -7.70
CA GLN A 226 9.94 -33.97 -7.09
C GLN A 226 9.04 -33.93 -5.84
N ASP A 227 9.21 -32.91 -5.00
CA ASP A 227 8.57 -32.71 -3.70
C ASP A 227 8.55 -31.20 -3.35
N PRO A 228 7.48 -30.46 -3.70
CA PRO A 228 7.35 -29.05 -3.39
C PRO A 228 7.38 -28.73 -1.89
N SER A 229 6.91 -29.65 -1.03
CA SER A 229 6.94 -29.44 0.42
C SER A 229 8.36 -29.44 0.96
N ARG A 230 9.20 -30.33 0.45
CA ARG A 230 10.62 -30.39 0.79
C ARG A 230 11.42 -29.22 0.23
N ALA A 231 11.04 -28.69 -0.94
CA ALA A 231 11.65 -27.47 -1.48
C ALA A 231 11.38 -26.27 -0.54
N PHE A 232 10.16 -26.17 -0.02
CA PHE A 232 9.77 -25.15 0.96
C PHE A 232 10.50 -25.32 2.30
N GLU A 233 10.61 -26.55 2.82
CA GLU A 233 11.38 -26.85 4.03
C GLU A 233 12.87 -26.50 3.88
N SER A 234 13.49 -26.81 2.72
CA SER A 234 14.91 -26.49 2.48
C SER A 234 15.17 -24.97 2.52
N LEU A 235 14.26 -24.17 1.96
CA LEU A 235 14.38 -22.72 1.93
C LEU A 235 14.17 -22.05 3.31
N LEU A 236 13.55 -22.76 4.27
CA LEU A 236 13.44 -22.36 5.67
C LEU A 236 14.69 -22.69 6.50
N GLU A 237 15.51 -23.65 6.09
CA GLU A 237 16.74 -24.05 6.81
C GLU A 237 18.00 -23.26 6.39
N ASP A 238 18.04 -22.75 5.15
CA ASP A 238 19.18 -21.98 4.62
C ASP A 238 19.13 -20.48 4.96
N GLU A 239 20.29 -19.88 5.23
CA GLU A 239 20.46 -18.41 5.23
C GLU A 239 20.56 -17.91 3.77
N VAL A 240 19.61 -17.07 3.35
CA VAL A 240 19.44 -16.54 1.97
C VAL A 240 19.22 -15.02 2.03
N ASP A 241 19.47 -14.30 0.94
CA ASP A 241 19.04 -12.89 0.80
C ASP A 241 17.51 -12.76 0.84
N ASP A 242 16.98 -11.87 1.68
CA ASP A 242 15.55 -11.66 1.94
C ASP A 242 14.69 -11.60 0.66
N ARG A 243 15.20 -10.99 -0.42
CA ARG A 243 14.44 -10.81 -1.68
C ARG A 243 14.37 -12.11 -2.46
N LEU A 244 15.52 -12.73 -2.69
CA LEU A 244 15.60 -14.00 -3.37
C LEU A 244 14.80 -15.07 -2.62
N GLN A 245 14.86 -15.08 -1.29
CA GLN A 245 14.06 -15.99 -0.47
C GLN A 245 12.56 -15.79 -0.70
N THR A 246 12.10 -14.54 -0.79
CA THR A 246 10.68 -14.20 -1.05
C THR A 246 10.22 -14.65 -2.44
N ASP A 247 11.00 -14.37 -3.49
CA ASP A 247 10.69 -14.78 -4.86
C ASP A 247 10.67 -16.32 -5.00
N LEU A 248 11.61 -17.03 -4.36
CA LEU A 248 11.65 -18.50 -4.35
C LEU A 248 10.50 -19.11 -3.54
N TYR A 249 10.15 -18.55 -2.36
CA TYR A 249 8.97 -18.99 -1.62
C TYR A 249 7.71 -18.86 -2.48
N ARG A 250 7.54 -17.72 -3.18
CA ARG A 250 6.43 -17.48 -4.10
C ARG A 250 6.38 -18.56 -5.16
N GLN A 251 7.49 -18.83 -5.86
CA GLN A 251 7.54 -19.85 -6.90
C GLN A 251 7.18 -21.26 -6.37
N ILE A 252 7.77 -21.68 -5.25
CA ILE A 252 7.52 -23.00 -4.64
C ILE A 252 6.03 -23.14 -4.29
N VAL A 253 5.47 -22.15 -3.61
CA VAL A 253 4.07 -22.10 -3.19
C VAL A 253 3.13 -22.14 -4.38
N GLU A 254 3.45 -21.40 -5.45
CA GLU A 254 2.64 -21.30 -6.66
C GLU A 254 2.59 -22.61 -7.46
N GLU A 255 3.68 -23.37 -7.54
CA GLU A 255 3.69 -24.72 -8.14
C GLU A 255 3.07 -25.78 -7.21
N TRP A 256 3.34 -25.72 -5.90
CA TRP A 256 2.73 -26.62 -4.92
C TRP A 256 1.21 -26.49 -4.91
N PHE A 257 0.67 -25.28 -4.94
CA PHE A 257 -0.77 -25.03 -5.02
C PHE A 257 -1.41 -25.65 -6.28
N GLN A 258 -0.70 -25.66 -7.42
CA GLN A 258 -1.19 -26.31 -8.65
C GLN A 258 -1.22 -27.84 -8.55
N TYR A 259 -0.35 -28.44 -7.72
CA TYR A 259 -0.23 -29.90 -7.58
C TYR A 259 -1.11 -30.48 -6.45
N ASP A 260 -1.17 -29.79 -5.31
CA ASP A 260 -1.70 -30.30 -4.03
C ASP A 260 -2.81 -29.40 -3.43
N GLY A 261 -3.15 -28.29 -4.11
CA GLY A 261 -4.21 -27.39 -3.71
C GLY A 261 -3.99 -26.77 -2.32
N LEU A 262 -5.03 -26.81 -1.47
CA LEU A 262 -5.07 -26.10 -0.19
C LEU A 262 -4.12 -26.65 0.89
N ASN A 263 -3.43 -27.77 0.67
CA ASN A 263 -2.49 -28.32 1.63
C ASN A 263 -1.34 -27.33 1.92
N VAL A 264 -0.85 -26.61 0.91
CA VAL A 264 0.21 -25.58 1.07
C VAL A 264 -0.16 -24.48 2.06
N LEU A 265 -1.44 -24.06 2.12
CA LEU A 265 -1.89 -23.01 3.03
C LEU A 265 -1.73 -23.41 4.51
N THR A 266 -1.83 -24.71 4.81
CA THR A 266 -1.64 -25.24 6.17
C THR A 266 -0.18 -25.07 6.60
N LEU A 267 0.75 -25.35 5.70
CA LEU A 267 2.18 -25.32 5.97
C LEU A 267 2.74 -23.89 5.89
N LEU A 268 2.20 -23.03 5.00
CA LEU A 268 2.38 -21.58 5.05
C LEU A 268 1.90 -20.96 6.35
N TYR A 269 0.78 -21.45 6.89
CA TYR A 269 0.28 -21.01 8.17
C TYR A 269 1.25 -21.41 9.30
N ASP A 270 1.69 -22.66 9.40
CA ASP A 270 2.59 -23.10 10.48
C ASP A 270 4.06 -22.65 10.30
N ALA A 271 4.45 -22.13 9.13
CA ALA A 271 5.82 -21.68 8.85
C ALA A 271 6.27 -20.46 9.69
N PRO A 272 7.55 -20.39 10.11
CA PRO A 272 8.11 -19.28 10.89
C PRO A 272 8.46 -18.04 10.04
N LEU A 273 7.63 -17.72 9.04
CA LEU A 273 7.82 -16.59 8.13
C LEU A 273 7.48 -15.24 8.80
N SER A 274 8.01 -14.15 8.24
CA SER A 274 7.58 -12.80 8.63
C SER A 274 6.15 -12.51 8.15
N ASP A 275 5.44 -11.58 8.80
CA ASP A 275 4.11 -11.13 8.37
C ASP A 275 4.10 -10.58 6.93
N GLY A 276 5.22 -9.99 6.48
CA GLY A 276 5.35 -9.44 5.12
C GLY A 276 5.39 -10.55 4.06
N VAL A 277 6.29 -11.53 4.24
CA VAL A 277 6.40 -12.67 3.33
C VAL A 277 5.13 -13.53 3.41
N SER A 278 4.60 -13.78 4.61
CA SER A 278 3.33 -14.50 4.80
C SER A 278 2.20 -13.85 4.01
N LYS A 279 2.02 -12.53 4.14
CA LYS A 279 1.02 -11.77 3.39
C LYS A 279 1.15 -11.98 1.89
N GLU A 280 2.35 -11.85 1.36
CA GLU A 280 2.61 -11.93 -0.09
C GLU A 280 2.30 -13.33 -0.66
N LEU A 281 2.61 -14.39 0.09
CA LEU A 281 2.31 -15.77 -0.31
C LEU A 281 0.81 -16.09 -0.21
N PHE A 282 0.11 -15.58 0.82
CA PHE A 282 -1.35 -15.67 0.88
C PHE A 282 -2.02 -14.88 -0.25
N GLU A 283 -1.56 -13.66 -0.56
CA GLU A 283 -2.08 -12.86 -1.68
C GLU A 283 -1.86 -13.55 -3.04
N SER A 284 -0.68 -14.14 -3.29
CA SER A 284 -0.39 -14.94 -4.50
C SER A 284 -1.38 -16.11 -4.69
N ILE A 285 -1.72 -16.85 -3.63
CA ILE A 285 -2.73 -17.91 -3.73
C ILE A 285 -4.14 -17.32 -3.96
N ALA A 286 -4.47 -16.18 -3.37
CA ALA A 286 -5.72 -15.46 -3.65
C ALA A 286 -5.81 -14.90 -5.09
N GLU A 287 -4.70 -14.61 -5.76
CA GLU A 287 -4.72 -14.27 -7.19
C GLU A 287 -5.10 -15.48 -8.06
N ARG A 288 -4.97 -16.70 -7.54
CA ARG A 288 -5.22 -17.97 -8.24
C ARG A 288 -6.57 -18.60 -7.89
N ASP A 289 -6.95 -18.68 -6.61
CA ASP A 289 -8.28 -19.14 -6.15
C ASP A 289 -8.71 -18.48 -4.84
N ARG A 290 -9.59 -17.48 -4.95
CA ARG A 290 -10.11 -16.70 -3.81
C ARG A 290 -11.06 -17.48 -2.93
N ILE A 291 -11.89 -18.35 -3.52
CA ILE A 291 -12.87 -19.13 -2.78
C ILE A 291 -12.14 -20.15 -1.91
N ALA A 292 -11.22 -20.90 -2.50
CA ALA A 292 -10.47 -21.93 -1.80
C ALA A 292 -9.54 -21.32 -0.72
N ALA A 293 -8.85 -20.21 -1.02
CA ALA A 293 -8.02 -19.49 -0.05
C ALA A 293 -8.83 -18.96 1.15
N LEU A 294 -10.06 -18.46 0.93
CA LEU A 294 -10.94 -18.04 2.01
C LEU A 294 -11.57 -19.22 2.77
N GLU A 295 -11.96 -20.30 2.10
CA GLU A 295 -12.49 -21.51 2.76
C GLU A 295 -11.48 -22.06 3.80
N PHE A 296 -10.20 -22.09 3.43
CA PHE A 296 -9.10 -22.50 4.32
C PHE A 296 -9.08 -21.72 5.65
N ILE A 297 -9.42 -20.43 5.66
CA ILE A 297 -9.47 -19.58 6.86
C ILE A 297 -10.36 -20.19 7.96
N SER A 298 -11.38 -20.96 7.60
CA SER A 298 -12.25 -21.68 8.53
C SER A 298 -11.49 -22.62 9.48
N ASN A 299 -10.34 -23.15 9.02
CA ASN A 299 -9.50 -24.10 9.76
C ASN A 299 -8.43 -23.42 10.63
N VAL A 300 -8.17 -22.13 10.43
CA VAL A 300 -7.14 -21.34 11.11
C VAL A 300 -7.58 -20.92 12.53
N ASP A 301 -6.64 -20.70 13.45
CA ASP A 301 -6.90 -20.16 14.80
C ASP A 301 -7.55 -18.76 14.77
N GLU A 302 -8.40 -18.41 15.72
CA GLU A 302 -9.16 -17.13 15.69
C GLU A 302 -8.30 -15.86 15.60
N SER A 303 -7.08 -15.88 16.13
CA SER A 303 -6.14 -14.76 16.08
C SER A 303 -5.63 -14.51 14.65
N ARG A 304 -4.92 -15.49 14.06
CA ARG A 304 -4.34 -15.33 12.72
C ARG A 304 -5.39 -15.45 11.60
N ARG A 305 -6.50 -16.15 11.84
CA ARG A 305 -7.69 -16.19 10.96
C ARG A 305 -8.13 -14.79 10.56
N THR A 306 -8.18 -13.88 11.53
CA THR A 306 -8.58 -12.49 11.30
C THR A 306 -7.57 -11.77 10.42
N GLN A 307 -6.27 -11.88 10.72
CA GLN A 307 -5.16 -11.25 9.99
C GLN A 307 -5.03 -11.75 8.55
N ILE A 308 -5.01 -13.07 8.34
CA ILE A 308 -4.91 -13.70 7.02
C ILE A 308 -6.14 -13.35 6.16
N GLY A 309 -7.34 -13.30 6.76
CA GLY A 309 -8.53 -12.82 6.07
C GLY A 309 -8.47 -11.35 5.65
N TYR A 310 -7.83 -10.46 6.43
CA TYR A 310 -7.61 -9.07 5.99
C TYR A 310 -6.73 -9.00 4.74
N TRP A 311 -5.67 -9.82 4.65
CA TRP A 311 -4.79 -9.87 3.48
C TRP A 311 -5.51 -10.39 2.23
N LEU A 312 -6.11 -11.58 2.33
CA LEU A 312 -6.83 -12.24 1.22
C LEU A 312 -8.00 -11.41 0.67
N LEU A 313 -8.67 -10.64 1.55
CA LEU A 313 -9.86 -9.87 1.20
C LEU A 313 -9.55 -8.47 0.66
N ASP A 314 -8.41 -7.84 1.01
CA ASP A 314 -8.06 -6.50 0.51
C ASP A 314 -7.82 -6.49 -1.00
N GLY A 315 -7.10 -7.49 -1.52
CA GLY A 315 -6.92 -7.68 -2.96
C GLY A 315 -8.27 -7.85 -3.68
N TRP A 316 -9.15 -8.70 -3.15
CA TRP A 316 -10.45 -8.95 -3.78
C TRP A 316 -11.35 -7.71 -3.78
N ILE A 317 -11.43 -6.96 -2.67
CA ILE A 317 -12.18 -5.69 -2.59
C ILE A 317 -11.64 -4.65 -3.60
N ARG A 318 -10.37 -4.72 -4.02
CA ARG A 318 -9.84 -3.81 -5.05
C ARG A 318 -10.36 -4.14 -6.45
N GLU A 319 -10.64 -5.41 -6.74
CA GLU A 319 -11.08 -5.89 -8.06
C GLU A 319 -12.60 -6.06 -8.19
N ASP A 320 -13.24 -6.87 -7.33
CA ASP A 320 -14.70 -7.08 -7.34
C ASP A 320 -15.27 -6.96 -5.92
N ARG A 321 -16.00 -5.87 -5.70
CA ARG A 321 -16.61 -5.51 -4.41
C ARG A 321 -17.92 -6.26 -4.14
N GLU A 322 -18.63 -6.65 -5.21
CA GLU A 322 -19.90 -7.38 -5.09
C GLU A 322 -19.64 -8.85 -4.75
N GLU A 323 -18.69 -9.48 -5.44
CA GLU A 323 -18.25 -10.85 -5.20
C GLU A 323 -17.62 -11.01 -3.81
N ALA A 324 -16.71 -10.11 -3.44
CA ALA A 324 -16.09 -10.09 -2.11
C ALA A 324 -17.11 -9.88 -0.99
N LEU A 325 -18.14 -9.03 -1.19
CA LEU A 325 -19.24 -8.91 -0.22
C LEU A 325 -20.03 -10.22 -0.13
N GLN A 326 -20.45 -10.79 -1.27
CA GLN A 326 -21.29 -11.98 -1.30
C GLN A 326 -20.62 -13.18 -0.64
N ALA A 327 -19.35 -13.45 -0.95
CA ALA A 327 -18.60 -14.53 -0.31
C ALA A 327 -18.53 -14.36 1.22
N VAL A 328 -18.22 -13.15 1.71
CA VAL A 328 -18.21 -12.86 3.15
C VAL A 328 -19.63 -12.92 3.76
N LEU A 329 -20.69 -12.73 2.96
CA LEU A 329 -22.09 -12.96 3.37
C LEU A 329 -22.49 -14.44 3.43
N ASP A 330 -21.76 -15.34 2.77
CA ASP A 330 -22.03 -16.79 2.81
C ASP A 330 -21.29 -17.51 3.96
N PHE A 331 -20.20 -16.93 4.47
CA PHE A 331 -19.49 -17.48 5.65
C PHE A 331 -20.42 -17.69 6.87
N PRO A 332 -20.20 -18.74 7.69
CA PRO A 332 -20.92 -18.91 8.94
C PRO A 332 -20.86 -17.68 9.86
N LYS A 333 -21.97 -17.37 10.54
CA LYS A 333 -22.08 -16.24 11.47
C LYS A 333 -21.08 -16.43 12.63
N SER A 334 -20.02 -15.63 12.62
CA SER A 334 -18.82 -15.80 13.43
C SER A 334 -18.17 -14.45 13.69
N SER A 335 -17.33 -14.36 14.72
CA SER A 335 -16.43 -13.21 14.96
C SER A 335 -15.64 -12.83 13.71
N PHE A 336 -15.06 -13.82 13.03
CA PHE A 336 -14.34 -13.63 11.77
C PHE A 336 -15.18 -12.95 10.69
N ARG A 337 -16.36 -13.50 10.34
CA ARG A 337 -17.27 -12.88 9.37
C ARG A 337 -17.67 -11.46 9.80
N ASN A 338 -17.86 -11.23 11.10
CA ASN A 338 -18.23 -9.92 11.62
C ASN A 338 -17.11 -8.88 11.42
N SER A 339 -15.85 -9.29 11.52
CA SER A 339 -14.68 -8.46 11.19
C SER A 339 -14.56 -8.22 9.69
N MET A 340 -14.64 -9.28 8.88
CA MET A 340 -14.52 -9.18 7.42
C MET A 340 -15.63 -8.31 6.80
N LEU A 341 -16.88 -8.42 7.28
CA LEU A 341 -17.95 -7.52 6.83
C LEU A 341 -17.63 -6.05 7.14
N ARG A 342 -17.05 -5.74 8.30
CA ARG A 342 -16.60 -4.37 8.63
C ARG A 342 -15.53 -3.90 7.65
N THR A 343 -14.62 -4.77 7.22
CA THR A 343 -13.61 -4.48 6.20
C THR A 343 -14.24 -4.13 4.86
N VAL A 344 -15.09 -5.01 4.31
CA VAL A 344 -15.74 -4.80 3.00
C VAL A 344 -16.52 -3.49 3.00
N VAL A 345 -17.38 -3.27 4.01
CA VAL A 345 -18.24 -2.07 4.02
C VAL A 345 -17.46 -0.77 4.25
N SER A 346 -16.35 -0.80 4.99
CA SER A 346 -15.53 0.39 5.25
C SER A 346 -14.60 0.73 4.09
N ASN A 347 -14.18 -0.25 3.28
CA ASN A 347 -13.44 0.00 2.05
C ASN A 347 -14.40 0.44 0.93
N TRP A 348 -15.44 -0.35 0.64
CA TRP A 348 -16.38 -0.04 -0.44
C TRP A 348 -17.14 1.27 -0.19
N GLY A 349 -17.55 1.56 1.05
CA GLY A 349 -18.18 2.84 1.40
C GLY A 349 -17.29 4.08 1.32
N ARG A 350 -15.95 3.91 1.22
CA ARG A 350 -15.02 5.00 0.93
C ARG A 350 -14.79 5.18 -0.56
N GLU A 351 -14.63 4.11 -1.32
CA GLU A 351 -14.33 4.20 -2.77
C GLU A 351 -15.59 4.47 -3.60
N GLU A 352 -16.67 3.71 -3.39
CA GLU A 352 -17.92 3.81 -4.14
C GLU A 352 -19.14 3.93 -3.21
N PRO A 353 -19.30 5.08 -2.51
CA PRO A 353 -20.35 5.25 -1.52
C PRO A 353 -21.78 5.05 -2.05
N ASN A 354 -22.03 5.24 -3.36
CA ASN A 354 -23.35 4.99 -3.96
C ASN A 354 -23.62 3.49 -4.16
N SER A 355 -22.66 2.75 -4.73
CA SER A 355 -22.82 1.32 -5.04
C SER A 355 -23.16 0.51 -3.78
N ILE A 356 -22.50 0.77 -2.66
CA ILE A 356 -22.81 0.07 -1.41
C ILE A 356 -24.11 0.53 -0.74
N LEU A 357 -24.56 1.78 -0.98
CA LEU A 357 -25.86 2.26 -0.49
C LEU A 357 -27.02 1.55 -1.18
N ASP A 358 -26.92 1.29 -2.49
CA ASP A 358 -27.91 0.49 -3.22
C ASP A 358 -28.00 -0.95 -2.65
N ARG A 359 -26.87 -1.49 -2.16
CA ARG A 359 -26.76 -2.79 -1.48
C ARG A 359 -27.07 -2.78 0.03
N LEU A 360 -27.41 -1.63 0.63
CA LEU A 360 -27.55 -1.48 2.10
C LEU A 360 -28.59 -2.43 2.73
N LEU A 361 -29.61 -2.86 1.97
CA LEU A 361 -30.62 -3.80 2.45
C LEU A 361 -30.15 -5.26 2.46
N GLU A 362 -29.19 -5.63 1.61
CA GLU A 362 -28.56 -6.96 1.59
C GLU A 362 -27.60 -7.12 2.77
N ILE A 363 -26.90 -6.03 3.11
CA ILE A 363 -25.99 -5.95 4.27
C ILE A 363 -26.75 -6.21 5.58
N PRO A 364 -26.28 -7.10 6.48
CA PRO A 364 -26.95 -7.41 7.73
C PRO A 364 -27.11 -6.18 8.62
N ARG A 365 -28.27 -6.05 9.28
CA ARG A 365 -28.67 -4.88 10.09
C ARG A 365 -27.61 -4.34 11.06
N LEU A 366 -26.73 -5.20 11.57
CA LEU A 366 -25.65 -4.83 12.50
C LEU A 366 -24.56 -3.95 11.86
N TYR A 367 -24.31 -4.09 10.55
CA TYR A 367 -23.24 -3.39 9.83
C TYR A 367 -23.71 -2.18 9.02
N ARG A 368 -25.02 -1.96 8.93
CA ARG A 368 -25.59 -0.83 8.18
C ARG A 368 -25.15 0.53 8.73
N ARG A 369 -24.94 0.63 10.06
CA ARG A 369 -24.29 1.81 10.66
C ARG A 369 -22.88 2.01 10.08
N ASP A 370 -22.08 0.95 10.01
CA ASP A 370 -20.69 1.04 9.57
C ASP A 370 -20.59 1.49 8.10
N VAL A 371 -21.49 0.99 7.24
CA VAL A 371 -21.69 1.52 5.87
C VAL A 371 -21.97 3.02 5.91
N MET A 372 -23.01 3.45 6.63
CA MET A 372 -23.44 4.85 6.66
C MET A 372 -22.36 5.78 7.23
N THR A 373 -21.56 5.33 8.21
CA THR A 373 -20.43 6.09 8.74
C THR A 373 -19.28 6.22 7.72
N ALA A 374 -18.93 5.15 7.00
CA ALA A 374 -17.91 5.20 5.95
C ALA A 374 -18.33 6.12 4.79
N VAL A 375 -19.58 6.00 4.36
CA VAL A 375 -20.21 6.79 3.29
C VAL A 375 -20.33 8.27 3.68
N ALA A 376 -20.74 8.58 4.91
CA ALA A 376 -20.82 9.95 5.42
C ALA A 376 -19.48 10.67 5.34
N GLY A 377 -18.41 10.03 5.82
CA GLY A 377 -17.06 10.59 5.76
C GLY A 377 -16.55 10.83 4.33
N GLN A 378 -17.03 10.07 3.34
CA GLN A 378 -16.64 10.27 1.94
C GLN A 378 -17.47 11.37 1.26
N PHE A 379 -18.80 11.35 1.36
CA PHE A 379 -19.63 12.37 0.71
C PHE A 379 -19.38 13.78 1.29
N ALA A 380 -19.15 13.90 2.61
CA ALA A 380 -18.92 15.20 3.25
C ALA A 380 -17.70 15.95 2.69
N ARG A 381 -16.66 15.22 2.27
CA ARG A 381 -15.46 15.77 1.61
C ARG A 381 -15.69 16.20 0.15
N GLN A 382 -16.81 15.85 -0.47
CA GLN A 382 -17.12 16.12 -1.87
C GLN A 382 -18.19 17.22 -2.00
N ASP A 383 -19.34 17.01 -1.36
CA ASP A 383 -20.46 17.95 -1.29
C ASP A 383 -21.29 17.62 -0.04
N PRO A 384 -21.11 18.35 1.09
CA PRO A 384 -21.77 18.03 2.33
C PRO A 384 -23.29 18.31 2.32
N ILE A 385 -23.79 19.17 1.41
CA ILE A 385 -25.24 19.40 1.28
C ILE A 385 -25.87 18.18 0.61
N GLN A 386 -25.29 17.74 -0.50
CA GLN A 386 -25.75 16.54 -1.21
C GLN A 386 -25.50 15.25 -0.41
N ALA A 387 -24.46 15.21 0.43
CA ALA A 387 -24.23 14.14 1.40
C ALA A 387 -25.45 13.97 2.32
N LEU A 388 -25.93 15.08 2.90
CA LEU A 388 -27.09 15.09 3.79
C LEU A 388 -28.36 14.62 3.07
N GLU A 389 -28.62 15.11 1.85
CA GLU A 389 -29.76 14.67 1.04
C GLU A 389 -29.71 13.16 0.72
N ARG A 390 -28.55 12.65 0.28
CA ARG A 390 -28.34 11.22 -0.02
C ARG A 390 -28.54 10.34 1.22
N ILE A 391 -28.01 10.77 2.37
CA ILE A 391 -28.04 10.00 3.63
C ILE A 391 -29.46 9.99 4.24
N GLU A 392 -30.17 11.11 4.19
CA GLU A 392 -31.53 11.24 4.72
C GLU A 392 -32.54 10.33 3.99
N ALA A 393 -32.31 10.01 2.71
CA ALA A 393 -33.11 9.05 1.95
C ALA A 393 -33.16 7.64 2.58
N PHE A 394 -32.13 7.25 3.34
CA PHE A 394 -32.06 5.95 4.01
C PHE A 394 -32.66 5.96 5.43
N ARG A 395 -33.30 7.05 5.88
CA ARG A 395 -33.88 7.19 7.24
C ARG A 395 -34.89 6.10 7.60
N SER A 396 -35.56 5.50 6.62
CA SER A 396 -36.49 4.38 6.81
C SER A 396 -35.81 3.01 7.00
N VAL A 397 -34.50 2.88 6.71
CA VAL A 397 -33.78 1.60 6.72
C VAL A 397 -33.38 1.20 8.15
N PRO A 398 -33.91 0.07 8.69
CA PRO A 398 -33.57 -0.34 10.05
C PRO A 398 -32.09 -0.67 10.19
N GLY A 399 -31.42 -0.04 11.16
CA GLY A 399 -30.00 -0.22 11.47
C GLY A 399 -29.03 0.71 10.76
N ALA A 400 -29.48 1.54 9.81
CA ALA A 400 -28.64 2.52 9.14
C ALA A 400 -28.07 3.60 10.10
N ASN A 401 -28.81 3.94 11.15
CA ASN A 401 -28.44 4.98 12.13
C ASN A 401 -28.17 6.36 11.48
N VAL A 402 -29.13 6.80 10.65
CA VAL A 402 -29.00 7.98 9.79
C VAL A 402 -28.69 9.27 10.54
N ASP A 403 -29.21 9.50 11.75
CA ASP A 403 -28.87 10.72 12.51
C ASP A 403 -27.39 10.78 12.86
N HIS A 404 -26.76 9.65 13.18
CA HIS A 404 -25.32 9.58 13.41
C HIS A 404 -24.49 9.74 12.12
N ALA A 405 -25.01 9.26 10.98
CA ALA A 405 -24.38 9.51 9.69
C ALA A 405 -24.45 11.01 9.31
N VAL A 406 -25.57 11.67 9.64
CA VAL A 406 -25.74 13.12 9.50
C VAL A 406 -24.79 13.88 10.43
N GLU A 407 -24.66 13.49 11.72
CA GLU A 407 -23.65 14.05 12.65
C GLU A 407 -22.25 14.00 12.03
N MET A 408 -21.83 12.84 11.50
CA MET A 408 -20.51 12.67 10.87
C MET A 408 -20.31 13.57 9.64
N VAL A 409 -21.35 13.84 8.84
CA VAL A 409 -21.27 14.83 7.75
C VAL A 409 -21.12 16.25 8.31
N ILE A 410 -21.90 16.62 9.32
CA ILE A 410 -21.84 17.95 9.92
C ILE A 410 -20.47 18.22 10.57
N VAL A 411 -19.88 17.23 11.25
CA VAL A 411 -18.51 17.33 11.79
C VAL A 411 -17.48 17.47 10.67
N SER A 412 -17.53 16.62 9.63
CA SER A 412 -16.59 16.69 8.51
C SER A 412 -16.76 17.96 7.65
N TRP A 413 -17.93 18.61 7.70
CA TRP A 413 -18.15 19.92 7.10
C TRP A 413 -17.64 21.05 8.03
N ALA A 414 -17.80 20.91 9.35
CA ALA A 414 -17.28 21.86 10.33
C ALA A 414 -15.75 21.98 10.26
N ASP A 415 -15.06 20.86 10.10
CA ASP A 415 -13.61 20.78 9.93
C ASP A 415 -13.11 21.53 8.68
N ALA A 416 -13.83 21.40 7.55
CA ALA A 416 -13.41 21.99 6.26
C ALA A 416 -13.93 23.42 6.01
N ALA A 417 -15.10 23.78 6.55
CA ALA A 417 -15.77 25.07 6.31
C ALA A 417 -16.78 25.41 7.44
N PRO A 418 -16.31 25.74 8.65
CA PRO A 418 -17.17 25.84 9.84
C PRO A 418 -18.26 26.90 9.74
N GLU A 419 -17.97 28.09 9.17
CA GLU A 419 -19.00 29.11 8.96
C GLU A 419 -20.11 28.62 8.01
N ALA A 420 -19.79 27.82 6.99
CA ALA A 420 -20.79 27.26 6.07
C ALA A 420 -21.66 26.21 6.79
N ALA A 421 -21.06 25.37 7.63
CA ALA A 421 -21.77 24.40 8.47
C ALA A 421 -22.70 25.10 9.48
N VAL A 422 -22.23 26.15 10.18
CA VAL A 422 -23.04 26.99 11.07
C VAL A 422 -24.23 27.58 10.32
N ASN A 423 -23.98 28.26 9.20
CA ASN A 423 -25.03 28.91 8.41
C ASN A 423 -26.06 27.89 7.89
N TRP A 424 -25.62 26.69 7.49
CA TRP A 424 -26.54 25.62 7.10
C TRP A 424 -27.40 25.13 8.28
N VAL A 425 -26.81 24.90 9.46
CA VAL A 425 -27.56 24.45 10.65
C VAL A 425 -28.57 25.51 11.10
N LEU A 426 -28.17 26.78 11.17
CA LEU A 426 -29.06 27.90 11.52
C LEU A 426 -30.18 28.14 10.49
N THR A 427 -30.03 27.65 9.26
CA THR A 427 -31.05 27.74 8.20
C THR A 427 -31.97 26.52 8.16
N ASN A 428 -31.45 25.31 8.36
CA ASN A 428 -32.15 24.04 8.07
C ASN A 428 -32.65 23.28 9.31
N THR A 429 -32.31 23.73 10.52
CA THR A 429 -32.86 23.19 11.77
C THR A 429 -33.81 24.19 12.43
N GLN A 430 -34.72 23.73 13.29
CA GLN A 430 -35.58 24.64 14.06
C GLN A 430 -34.79 25.30 15.20
N GLU A 431 -34.98 26.60 15.39
CA GLU A 431 -34.44 27.41 16.50
C GLU A 431 -34.71 26.77 17.88
N GLY A 432 -33.69 26.69 18.73
CA GLY A 432 -33.78 26.06 20.05
C GLY A 432 -34.15 24.56 20.06
N SER A 433 -34.17 23.89 18.90
CA SER A 433 -34.41 22.44 18.84
C SER A 433 -33.18 21.67 19.28
N ARG A 434 -33.39 20.53 19.95
CA ARG A 434 -32.30 19.65 20.41
C ARG A 434 -31.29 19.32 19.30
N LYS A 435 -31.77 19.01 18.09
CA LYS A 435 -30.92 18.72 16.92
C LYS A 435 -30.09 19.92 16.45
N ARG A 436 -30.61 21.15 16.56
CA ARG A 436 -29.81 22.37 16.32
C ARG A 436 -28.68 22.46 17.34
N ILE A 437 -29.01 22.34 18.62
CA ILE A 437 -28.05 22.47 19.73
C ILE A 437 -26.98 21.38 19.66
N GLU A 438 -27.35 20.13 19.40
CA GLU A 438 -26.41 19.00 19.21
C GLU A 438 -25.43 19.23 18.04
N PHE A 439 -25.90 19.73 16.90
CA PHE A 439 -25.02 20.06 15.76
C PHE A 439 -24.13 21.27 16.04
N LEU A 440 -24.68 22.36 16.60
CA LEU A 440 -23.87 23.52 16.97
C LEU A 440 -22.83 23.15 18.02
N SER A 441 -23.13 22.25 18.97
CA SER A 441 -22.16 21.75 19.95
C SER A 441 -20.95 21.06 19.32
N GLN A 442 -21.13 20.46 18.14
CA GLN A 442 -20.08 19.80 17.37
C GLN A 442 -19.33 20.80 16.46
N ILE A 443 -20.05 21.74 15.83
CA ILE A 443 -19.44 22.74 14.93
C ILE A 443 -18.66 23.82 15.70
N ILE A 444 -19.14 24.23 16.89
CA ILE A 444 -18.61 25.39 17.61
C ILE A 444 -17.14 25.25 17.99
N PHE A 445 -16.67 24.02 18.16
CA PHE A 445 -15.28 23.69 18.46
C PHE A 445 -14.34 24.07 17.30
N PHE A 446 -14.77 23.85 16.05
CA PHE A 446 -14.04 24.24 14.84
C PHE A 446 -14.23 25.73 14.50
N TYR A 447 -15.34 26.33 14.93
CA TYR A 447 -15.66 27.72 14.58
C TYR A 447 -15.09 28.76 15.57
N ALA A 448 -14.98 28.42 16.86
CA ALA A 448 -14.52 29.34 17.90
C ALA A 448 -13.10 29.91 17.69
N PRO A 449 -12.10 29.15 17.18
CA PRO A 449 -10.78 29.72 16.85
C PRO A 449 -10.79 30.70 15.66
N ILE A 450 -11.84 30.69 14.83
CA ILE A 450 -11.93 31.50 13.60
C ILE A 450 -12.73 32.78 13.83
N ASP A 451 -13.86 32.69 14.55
CA ASP A 451 -14.71 33.83 14.89
C ASP A 451 -15.26 33.65 16.32
N PRO A 452 -14.43 33.89 17.35
CA PRO A 452 -14.81 33.67 18.75
C PRO A 452 -15.97 34.56 19.20
N GLU A 453 -16.03 35.78 18.66
CA GLU A 453 -17.09 36.76 18.94
C GLU A 453 -18.47 36.27 18.49
N LYS A 454 -18.57 35.77 17.24
CA LYS A 454 -19.81 35.22 16.70
C LYS A 454 -20.11 33.83 17.24
N ALA A 455 -19.09 33.00 17.49
CA ALA A 455 -19.25 31.70 18.14
C ALA A 455 -19.88 31.85 19.54
N MET A 456 -19.38 32.76 20.38
CA MET A 456 -19.99 33.06 21.68
C MET A 456 -21.40 33.66 21.55
N THR A 457 -21.64 34.48 20.52
CA THR A 457 -22.98 35.05 20.27
C THR A 457 -23.99 33.93 19.95
N ILE A 458 -23.64 33.00 19.05
CA ILE A 458 -24.46 31.81 18.74
C ILE A 458 -24.68 30.95 20.00
N ALA A 459 -23.64 30.76 20.81
CA ALA A 459 -23.71 29.98 22.04
C ALA A 459 -24.75 30.55 23.04
N VAL A 460 -24.72 31.86 23.25
CA VAL A 460 -25.63 32.56 24.18
C VAL A 460 -27.05 32.72 23.61
N GLU A 461 -27.22 32.90 22.29
CA GLU A 461 -28.54 33.08 21.67
C GLU A 461 -29.33 31.76 21.52
N GLU A 462 -28.66 30.62 21.29
CA GLU A 462 -29.33 29.31 21.12
C GLU A 462 -29.60 28.58 22.44
N ILE A 463 -28.99 29.01 23.54
CA ILE A 463 -29.16 28.36 24.84
C ILE A 463 -30.35 28.90 25.62
N LYS A 464 -31.12 27.93 26.12
CA LYS A 464 -32.03 28.10 27.25
C LYS A 464 -31.53 27.17 28.36
N PRO A 465 -31.53 27.57 29.65
CA PRO A 465 -30.95 26.77 30.74
C PRO A 465 -31.53 25.35 30.86
N GLU A 466 -32.73 25.10 30.34
CA GLU A 466 -33.35 23.77 30.26
C GLU A 466 -32.71 22.78 29.27
N ASN A 467 -31.82 23.22 28.36
CA ASN A 467 -31.42 22.43 27.18
C ASN A 467 -30.04 21.75 27.24
N THR A 468 -29.10 22.17 28.09
CA THR A 468 -27.77 21.51 28.19
C THR A 468 -27.24 21.43 29.63
N TRP A 469 -26.36 20.47 29.90
CA TRP A 469 -25.65 20.33 31.20
C TRP A 469 -24.28 21.05 31.21
N TYR A 470 -23.72 21.37 30.04
CA TYR A 470 -22.33 21.85 29.91
C TYR A 470 -22.16 23.26 29.31
N GLY A 471 -23.16 23.79 28.59
CA GLY A 471 -23.06 25.08 27.90
C GLY A 471 -22.28 25.03 26.58
N LEU A 472 -22.74 25.78 25.58
CA LEU A 472 -22.01 26.04 24.34
C LEU A 472 -20.94 27.12 24.59
N GLU A 473 -21.21 28.03 25.52
CA GLU A 473 -20.30 29.09 25.96
C GLU A 473 -19.02 28.47 26.51
N ARG A 474 -19.17 27.42 27.33
CA ARG A 474 -18.05 26.62 27.82
C ARG A 474 -17.29 25.94 26.68
N SER A 475 -17.97 25.44 25.64
CA SER A 475 -17.31 24.85 24.47
C SER A 475 -16.53 25.89 23.65
N VAL A 476 -17.05 27.11 23.46
CA VAL A 476 -16.32 28.23 22.82
C VAL A 476 -15.05 28.54 23.60
N ILE A 477 -15.16 28.76 24.91
CA ILE A 477 -14.02 29.05 25.77
C ILE A 477 -13.03 27.87 25.78
N SER A 478 -13.51 26.63 25.86
CA SER A 478 -12.65 25.43 25.87
C SER A 478 -11.85 25.25 24.57
N ALA A 479 -12.38 25.66 23.42
CA ALA A 479 -11.62 25.65 22.16
C ALA A 479 -10.55 26.76 22.16
N LEU A 480 -10.89 27.96 22.65
CA LEU A 480 -9.94 29.08 22.76
C LEU A 480 -8.79 28.80 23.73
N LEU A 481 -9.03 28.07 24.83
CA LEU A 481 -7.96 27.65 25.74
C LEU A 481 -7.01 26.60 25.13
N GLN A 482 -7.46 25.82 24.15
CA GLN A 482 -6.59 24.84 23.45
C GLN A 482 -5.70 25.50 22.38
N GLU A 483 -6.17 26.58 21.75
CA GLU A 483 -5.40 27.40 20.80
C GLU A 483 -4.66 28.57 21.49
N GLU A 484 -4.50 28.52 22.83
CA GLU A 484 -3.82 29.53 23.67
C GLU A 484 -4.39 30.97 23.57
N HIS A 485 -5.63 31.14 23.11
CA HIS A 485 -6.33 32.43 22.94
C HIS A 485 -6.89 32.98 24.28
N LEU A 486 -6.03 33.05 25.30
CA LEU A 486 -6.35 33.37 26.69
C LEU A 486 -7.05 34.74 26.86
N ASP A 487 -6.60 35.78 26.17
CA ASP A 487 -7.14 37.13 26.33
C ASP A 487 -8.59 37.21 25.83
N THR A 488 -8.86 36.66 24.64
CA THR A 488 -10.21 36.58 24.07
C THR A 488 -11.11 35.67 24.90
N ALA A 489 -10.56 34.60 25.51
CA ALA A 489 -11.30 33.79 26.45
C ALA A 489 -11.74 34.58 27.71
N VAL A 490 -10.88 35.45 28.25
CA VAL A 490 -11.23 36.37 29.37
C VAL A 490 -12.28 37.39 28.94
N GLU A 491 -12.11 38.05 27.78
CA GLU A 491 -13.05 39.05 27.28
C GLU A 491 -14.48 38.48 27.12
N LEU A 492 -14.59 37.28 26.54
CA LEU A 492 -15.87 36.64 26.24
C LEU A 492 -16.67 36.17 27.47
N LEU A 493 -16.05 35.99 28.64
CA LEU A 493 -16.77 35.62 29.87
C LEU A 493 -17.84 36.67 30.23
N ASN A 494 -17.63 37.94 29.86
CA ASN A 494 -18.60 39.03 30.04
C ASN A 494 -19.95 38.81 29.29
N LYS A 495 -20.02 37.87 28.34
CA LYS A 495 -21.26 37.51 27.63
C LYS A 495 -22.10 36.45 28.35
N ILE A 496 -21.53 35.73 29.32
CA ILE A 496 -22.20 34.62 30.02
C ILE A 496 -23.08 35.18 31.15
N GLN A 497 -24.40 35.04 31.01
CA GLN A 497 -25.37 35.62 31.95
C GLN A 497 -25.79 34.70 33.11
N ASP A 498 -25.66 33.38 32.98
CA ASP A 498 -25.94 32.45 34.08
C ASP A 498 -24.77 32.41 35.06
N GLU A 499 -25.02 32.70 36.34
CA GLU A 499 -23.99 32.78 37.38
C GLU A 499 -23.22 31.46 37.58
N ASN A 500 -23.84 30.31 37.36
CA ASN A 500 -23.20 29.00 37.53
C ASN A 500 -22.35 28.66 36.29
N MET A 501 -22.85 28.96 35.09
CA MET A 501 -22.07 28.83 33.86
C MET A 501 -20.86 29.75 33.86
N LEU A 502 -21.04 31.00 34.30
CA LEU A 502 -19.97 31.99 34.46
C LEU A 502 -18.94 31.51 35.48
N LEU A 503 -19.35 31.06 36.68
CA LEU A 503 -18.44 30.49 37.68
C LEU A 503 -17.65 29.30 37.13
N ASN A 504 -18.33 28.32 36.53
CA ASN A 504 -17.71 27.09 36.02
C ASN A 504 -16.74 27.37 34.86
N THR A 505 -17.01 28.38 34.05
CA THR A 505 -16.22 28.71 32.85
C THR A 505 -15.09 29.68 33.19
N ALA A 506 -15.32 30.67 34.06
CA ALA A 506 -14.26 31.51 34.63
C ALA A 506 -13.23 30.68 35.40
N THR A 507 -13.66 29.69 36.20
CA THR A 507 -12.75 28.74 36.88
C THR A 507 -11.83 28.01 35.90
N MET A 508 -12.33 27.69 34.70
CA MET A 508 -11.55 27.01 33.65
C MET A 508 -10.52 27.95 33.01
N VAL A 509 -10.89 29.22 32.75
CA VAL A 509 -9.97 30.24 32.25
C VAL A 509 -8.91 30.61 33.30
N GLY A 510 -9.32 30.77 34.57
CA GLY A 510 -8.40 31.06 35.68
C GLY A 510 -7.39 29.93 35.93
N ALA A 511 -7.78 28.66 35.75
CA ALA A 511 -6.82 27.56 35.76
C ALA A 511 -5.80 27.66 34.60
N ALA A 512 -6.26 27.87 33.37
CA ALA A 512 -5.37 28.03 32.21
C ALA A 512 -4.45 29.27 32.32
N LEU A 513 -4.92 30.35 32.97
CA LEU A 513 -4.10 31.53 33.29
C LEU A 513 -3.00 31.19 34.31
N VAL A 514 -3.28 30.41 35.36
CA VAL A 514 -2.24 29.91 36.27
C VAL A 514 -1.26 28.97 35.57
N GLU A 515 -1.73 28.12 34.64
CA GLU A 515 -0.86 27.26 33.82
C GLU A 515 0.10 28.08 32.95
N ALA A 516 -0.35 29.22 32.43
CA ALA A 516 0.45 30.19 31.68
C ALA A 516 1.23 31.21 32.56
N ASP A 517 1.34 30.98 33.87
CA ASP A 517 1.99 31.85 34.88
C ASP A 517 1.37 33.27 35.00
N ARG A 518 0.12 33.46 34.55
CA ARG A 518 -0.67 34.71 34.58
C ARG A 518 -1.55 34.83 35.83
N MET A 519 -0.91 34.78 37.00
CA MET A 519 -1.61 34.82 38.30
C MET A 519 -2.40 36.12 38.53
N ASP A 520 -1.87 37.28 38.13
CA ASP A 520 -2.55 38.57 38.34
C ASP A 520 -3.84 38.70 37.51
N ASP A 521 -3.89 38.11 36.32
CA ASP A 521 -5.10 38.03 35.50
C ASP A 521 -6.13 37.06 36.13
N THR A 522 -5.65 35.96 36.74
CA THR A 522 -6.50 35.01 37.49
C THR A 522 -7.17 35.67 38.70
N LEU A 523 -6.44 36.53 39.40
CA LEU A 523 -6.96 37.33 40.53
C LEU A 523 -7.95 38.39 40.03
N SER A 524 -7.62 39.10 38.95
CA SER A 524 -8.47 40.13 38.34
C SER A 524 -9.78 39.55 37.79
N LEU A 525 -9.75 38.35 37.22
CA LEU A 525 -10.94 37.66 36.68
C LEU A 525 -12.01 37.38 37.76
N ALA A 526 -11.63 37.32 39.04
CA ALA A 526 -12.61 37.18 40.13
C ALA A 526 -13.54 38.40 40.28
N GLU A 527 -13.23 39.55 39.67
CA GLU A 527 -14.17 40.69 39.62
C GLU A 527 -15.46 40.34 38.86
N LEU A 528 -15.39 39.54 37.80
CA LEU A 528 -16.55 39.07 37.03
C LEU A 528 -17.39 38.02 37.80
N VAL A 529 -16.77 37.31 38.75
CA VAL A 529 -17.45 36.27 39.54
C VAL A 529 -18.27 36.93 40.67
N PRO A 530 -19.55 36.56 40.86
CA PRO A 530 -20.37 37.07 41.96
C PRO A 530 -19.69 36.89 43.32
N GLU A 531 -19.79 37.89 44.20
CA GLU A 531 -19.02 37.95 45.45
C GLU A 531 -19.14 36.68 46.31
N ALA A 532 -20.36 36.18 46.50
CA ALA A 532 -20.66 34.94 47.22
C ALA A 532 -20.07 33.65 46.60
N GLN A 533 -19.62 33.72 45.34
CA GLN A 533 -19.02 32.61 44.59
C GLN A 533 -17.48 32.71 44.50
N ARG A 534 -16.85 33.82 44.93
CA ARG A 534 -15.39 34.02 44.79
C ARG A 534 -14.56 32.98 45.54
N ILE A 535 -15.02 32.57 46.74
CA ILE A 535 -14.40 31.45 47.49
C ILE A 535 -14.50 30.14 46.69
N ASN A 536 -15.62 29.88 46.01
CA ASN A 536 -15.80 28.69 45.17
C ASN A 536 -14.86 28.71 43.96
N TYR A 537 -14.72 29.86 43.30
CA TYR A 537 -13.81 30.07 42.17
C TYR A 537 -12.35 29.77 42.55
N PHE A 538 -11.80 30.50 43.53
CA PHE A 538 -10.40 30.32 43.95
C PHE A 538 -10.10 28.93 44.51
N PHE A 539 -11.01 28.36 45.31
CA PHE A 539 -10.87 26.99 45.79
C PHE A 539 -10.86 25.96 44.65
N SER A 540 -11.69 26.14 43.62
CA SER A 540 -11.77 25.19 42.51
C SER A 540 -10.54 25.23 41.61
N ILE A 541 -9.96 26.41 41.38
CA ILE A 541 -8.67 26.58 40.68
C ILE A 541 -7.57 25.88 41.48
N ALA A 542 -7.42 26.23 42.77
CA ALA A 542 -6.41 25.64 43.64
C ALA A 542 -6.55 24.11 43.77
N ALA A 543 -7.77 23.59 43.82
CA ALA A 543 -8.02 22.15 43.93
C ALA A 543 -7.64 21.37 42.65
N GLY A 544 -7.62 22.02 41.49
CA GLY A 544 -7.10 21.42 40.24
C GLY A 544 -5.60 21.12 40.33
N PHE A 545 -4.83 22.04 40.93
CA PHE A 545 -3.37 21.97 41.01
C PHE A 545 -2.81 21.09 42.15
N VAL A 546 -3.68 20.47 42.95
CA VAL A 546 -3.32 19.83 44.23
C VAL A 546 -2.37 18.63 44.11
N ASN A 547 -2.24 18.04 42.91
CA ASN A 547 -1.32 16.92 42.68
C ASN A 547 0.08 17.40 42.24
N ASP A 548 0.15 18.44 41.40
CA ASP A 548 1.34 18.71 40.55
C ASP A 548 1.91 20.14 40.67
N ARG A 549 1.13 21.13 41.17
CA ARG A 549 1.50 22.55 41.29
C ARG A 549 1.15 23.12 42.68
N THR A 550 1.59 22.44 43.75
CA THR A 550 1.28 22.86 45.15
C THR A 550 1.99 24.13 45.61
N SER A 551 3.01 24.59 44.87
CA SER A 551 3.60 25.93 44.98
C SER A 551 2.60 27.03 44.62
N ASP A 552 1.91 26.86 43.52
CA ASP A 552 1.07 27.87 42.88
C ASP A 552 -0.27 28.05 43.62
N ILE A 553 -0.70 27.01 44.33
CA ILE A 553 -1.78 27.08 45.33
C ILE A 553 -1.42 28.07 46.45
N LEU A 554 -0.18 28.06 46.91
CA LEU A 554 0.26 28.93 48.01
C LEU A 554 0.47 30.36 47.54
N ASP A 555 1.06 30.57 46.36
CA ASP A 555 1.17 31.90 45.73
C ASP A 555 -0.23 32.51 45.46
N LEU A 556 -1.16 31.71 44.92
CA LEU A 556 -2.56 32.12 44.74
C LEU A 556 -3.20 32.56 46.05
N ILE A 557 -3.06 31.78 47.12
CA ILE A 557 -3.64 32.08 48.45
C ILE A 557 -2.98 33.34 49.06
N GLU A 558 -1.65 33.44 49.06
CA GLU A 558 -0.93 34.60 49.60
C GLU A 558 -1.35 35.90 48.90
N ARG A 559 -1.64 35.84 47.59
CA ARG A 559 -2.01 36.99 46.75
C ARG A 559 -3.52 37.29 46.70
N LEU A 560 -4.38 36.54 47.41
CA LEU A 560 -5.81 36.85 47.47
C LEU A 560 -6.08 38.24 48.08
N PRO A 561 -7.02 39.04 47.55
CA PRO A 561 -7.14 40.46 47.89
C PRO A 561 -7.78 40.76 49.26
N SER A 562 -8.18 39.75 50.03
CA SER A 562 -8.68 39.92 51.41
C SER A 562 -8.45 38.68 52.27
N ALA A 563 -8.26 38.89 53.58
CA ALA A 563 -8.15 37.81 54.56
C ALA A 563 -9.40 36.89 54.56
N GLU A 564 -10.60 37.44 54.33
CA GLU A 564 -11.84 36.65 54.22
C GLU A 564 -11.78 35.62 53.08
N LEU A 565 -11.17 35.98 51.95
CA LEU A 565 -10.94 35.03 50.85
C LEU A 565 -9.85 34.03 51.20
N GLN A 566 -8.77 34.44 51.86
CA GLN A 566 -7.68 33.56 52.32
C GLN A 566 -8.22 32.49 53.29
N THR A 567 -8.81 32.92 54.41
CA THR A 567 -9.42 32.03 55.41
C THR A 567 -10.51 31.16 54.78
N GLY A 568 -11.36 31.72 53.91
CA GLY A 568 -12.47 31.00 53.27
C GLY A 568 -12.03 29.89 52.30
N VAL A 569 -10.96 30.13 51.52
CA VAL A 569 -10.38 29.11 50.63
C VAL A 569 -9.64 28.05 51.43
N VAL A 570 -8.90 28.44 52.47
CA VAL A 570 -8.13 27.50 53.30
C VAL A 570 -9.03 26.62 54.18
N ASP A 571 -10.11 27.16 54.76
CA ASP A 571 -11.09 26.37 55.52
C ASP A 571 -11.72 25.25 54.66
N ARG A 572 -12.02 25.54 53.39
CA ARG A 572 -12.47 24.55 52.40
C ARG A 572 -11.43 23.44 52.17
N PHE A 573 -10.14 23.77 52.13
CA PHE A 573 -9.07 22.79 52.03
C PHE A 573 -8.96 21.93 53.30
N LEU A 574 -8.99 22.54 54.48
CA LEU A 574 -8.93 21.86 55.78
C LEU A 574 -10.13 20.92 56.03
N ASN A 575 -11.34 21.35 55.65
CA ASN A 575 -12.57 20.59 55.87
C ASN A 575 -12.89 19.58 54.74
N GLY A 576 -12.31 19.76 53.55
CA GLY A 576 -12.59 18.94 52.37
C GLY A 576 -11.55 17.85 52.06
N TRP A 577 -10.28 18.02 52.46
CA TRP A 577 -9.17 17.19 51.99
C TRP A 577 -8.24 16.71 53.11
N THR A 578 -7.65 15.52 52.93
CA THR A 578 -6.52 15.06 53.73
C THR A 578 -5.24 15.78 53.26
N LEU A 579 -4.97 16.99 53.78
CA LEU A 579 -3.82 17.80 53.32
C LEU A 579 -2.48 17.07 53.37
N GLU A 580 -2.30 16.20 54.36
CA GLU A 580 -1.12 15.32 54.57
C GLU A 580 -0.82 14.37 53.38
N ARG A 581 -1.75 14.24 52.41
CA ARG A 581 -1.56 13.48 51.17
C ARG A 581 -0.88 14.28 50.05
N TYR A 582 -0.91 15.61 50.12
CA TYR A 582 -0.59 16.51 48.99
C TYR A 582 0.43 17.59 49.36
N PHE A 583 0.36 18.12 50.59
CA PHE A 583 1.21 19.18 51.08
C PHE A 583 2.21 18.63 52.10
N ASN A 584 3.42 19.19 52.13
CA ASN A 584 4.41 18.87 53.16
C ASN A 584 4.08 19.57 54.50
N ALA A 585 4.80 19.20 55.58
CA ALA A 585 4.50 19.71 56.92
C ALA A 585 4.55 21.24 57.02
N ASP A 586 5.57 21.86 56.42
CA ASP A 586 5.77 23.31 56.42
C ASP A 586 4.65 24.02 55.65
N GLN A 587 4.26 23.49 54.48
CA GLN A 587 3.12 23.99 53.70
C GLN A 587 1.79 23.87 54.49
N ILE A 588 1.59 22.81 55.26
CA ILE A 588 0.40 22.61 56.11
C ILE A 588 0.40 23.60 57.28
N GLU A 589 1.55 23.95 57.85
CA GLU A 589 1.67 24.97 58.88
C GLU A 589 1.36 26.37 58.32
N THR A 590 1.93 26.72 57.15
CA THR A 590 1.61 27.95 56.41
C THR A 590 0.13 28.07 56.05
N LEU A 591 -0.50 27.00 55.56
CA LEU A 591 -1.95 26.99 55.33
C LEU A 591 -2.70 27.27 56.64
N ARG A 592 -2.36 26.59 57.74
CA ARG A 592 -3.05 26.76 59.03
C ARG A 592 -2.94 28.17 59.62
N SER A 593 -1.90 28.94 59.33
CA SER A 593 -1.81 30.34 59.81
C SER A 593 -2.94 31.24 59.29
N TYR A 594 -3.40 31.09 58.04
CA TYR A 594 -4.48 31.91 57.46
C TYR A 594 -5.88 31.66 58.08
N VAL A 595 -5.98 30.76 59.07
CA VAL A 595 -7.21 30.45 59.82
C VAL A 595 -6.98 30.60 61.35
N ALA A 596 -5.81 31.08 61.75
CA ALA A 596 -5.43 31.30 63.15
C ALA A 596 -5.33 32.79 63.54
N GLU A 597 -5.33 33.69 62.54
CA GLU A 597 -5.42 35.15 62.69
C GLU A 597 -6.87 35.66 62.51
#